data_AF-A0A2T3AD86-F1
#
_entry.id   AF-A0A2T3AD86-F1
#
_cell.length_a   1.000
_cell.length_b   1.000
_cell.length_c   1.000
_cell.angle_alpha   90.00
_cell.angle_beta   90.00
_cell.angle_gamma   90.00
#
_symmetry.space_group_name_H-M   'P 1'
#
loop_
_entity.id
_entity.type
_entity.pdbx_description
1 polymer ?
#
loop_
_entity_poly.entity_id
_entity_poly.type
_entity_poly.pdbx_seq_one_letter_code
_entity_poly.pdbx_strand_id
1 'polypeptide(L)'
;CVLTQIPLSACTSFLNTTCICTNAPLKSAAQACVLSSCTISDGIALAKAQATACEYPVRNMRDKLYAPMSLELIGVICVFLRLYSRWRYTGRYEVDDWIMVVCMPLFYIDEAFYLIVLTLTKLAMLFCYLRLFPQPTFHRVCYLVISSVTLSGLVLLFLQIFQCLPLAYIWEGWLGTWEGSHTCLDVHVLAYSAAAVSIAQDVVILIIPMPMLRGLQTGVKLKLEVCIMFSLGFFILLTSCIRLNFIVKFADTTNPSWDYSNALIWTGLEGGVSMIVVSLPAIRTLL
;
A
#
# COMPACT_ATOMS: atom_id res chain seq x y z
N CYS A 1 10.04 23.26 16.19
CA CYS A 1 8.97 22.25 16.31
C CYS A 1 9.06 21.43 17.60
N VAL A 2 10.07 20.58 17.79
CA VAL A 2 10.15 19.78 19.05
C VAL A 2 10.28 20.69 20.27
N LEU A 3 11.23 21.64 20.27
CA LEU A 3 11.44 22.59 21.36
C LEU A 3 10.23 23.50 21.65
N THR A 4 9.40 23.78 20.65
CA THR A 4 8.19 24.61 20.80
C THR A 4 7.01 23.82 21.38
N GLN A 5 6.99 22.49 21.23
CA GLN A 5 5.94 21.61 21.74
C GLN A 5 6.23 21.04 23.13
N ILE A 6 7.51 20.98 23.54
CA ILE A 6 7.92 20.54 24.88
C ILE A 6 7.19 21.30 26.01
N PRO A 7 7.17 22.65 26.07
CA PRO A 7 6.50 23.37 27.17
C PRO A 7 4.97 23.22 27.19
N LEU A 8 4.37 22.78 26.07
CA LEU A 8 2.94 22.49 25.94
C LEU A 8 2.60 21.03 26.27
N SER A 9 3.62 20.19 26.47
CA SER A 9 3.47 18.76 26.70
C SER A 9 3.64 18.39 28.18
N ALA A 10 3.26 17.16 28.53
CA ALA A 10 3.52 16.60 29.86
C ALA A 10 5.02 16.44 30.18
N CYS A 11 5.91 16.57 29.18
CA CYS A 11 7.35 16.59 29.38
C CYS A 11 7.78 18.03 29.72
N THR A 12 7.68 18.41 31.01
CA THR A 12 7.95 19.77 31.52
C THR A 12 9.41 20.22 31.43
N SER A 13 10.34 19.34 31.05
CA SER A 13 11.77 19.62 30.96
C SER A 13 12.40 19.09 29.67
N PHE A 14 13.25 19.91 29.06
CA PHE A 14 14.05 19.61 27.87
C PHE A 14 15.14 18.56 28.11
N LEU A 15 15.47 18.25 29.37
CA LEU A 15 16.48 17.26 29.75
C LEU A 15 15.93 15.83 29.82
N ASN A 16 14.60 15.65 29.87
CA ASN A 16 14.00 14.33 30.02
C ASN A 16 13.84 13.64 28.66
N THR A 17 14.96 13.13 28.15
CA THR A 17 15.03 12.42 26.86
C THR A 17 14.08 11.23 26.81
N THR A 18 13.95 10.47 27.90
CA THR A 18 13.01 9.33 27.97
C THR A 18 11.57 9.78 27.75
N CYS A 19 11.11 10.84 28.42
CA CYS A 19 9.76 11.39 28.22
C CYS A 19 9.56 11.86 26.77
N ILE A 20 10.52 12.60 26.21
CA ILE A 20 10.46 13.08 24.82
C ILE A 20 10.34 11.90 23.84
N CYS A 21 11.09 10.83 24.10
CA CYS A 21 11.14 9.65 23.25
C CYS A 21 9.93 8.71 23.41
N THR A 22 9.19 8.74 24.52
CA THR A 22 8.04 7.84 24.74
C THR A 22 6.69 8.54 24.63
N ASN A 23 6.64 9.86 24.70
CA ASN A 23 5.40 10.63 24.72
C ASN A 23 4.78 10.76 23.31
N ALA A 24 3.74 9.97 23.04
CA ALA A 24 3.02 9.97 21.77
C ALA A 24 2.40 11.33 21.37
N PRO A 25 1.67 12.06 22.25
CA PRO A 25 1.08 13.34 21.86
C PRO A 25 2.11 14.43 21.54
N LEU A 26 3.26 14.43 22.21
CA LEU A 26 4.38 15.31 21.87
C LEU A 26 4.91 15.02 20.46
N LYS A 27 5.07 13.73 20.10
CA LYS A 27 5.56 13.33 18.77
C LYS A 27 4.60 13.77 17.66
N SER A 28 3.30 13.52 17.82
CA SER A 28 2.31 13.90 16.81
C SER A 28 2.22 15.42 16.62
N ALA A 29 2.29 16.20 17.70
CA ALA A 29 2.29 17.67 17.63
C ALA A 29 3.59 18.22 17.01
N ALA A 30 4.73 17.62 17.32
CA ALA A 30 6.00 18.00 16.72
C ALA A 30 6.03 17.66 15.22
N GLN A 31 5.51 16.49 14.84
CA GLN A 31 5.42 16.05 13.45
C GLN A 31 4.50 16.96 12.61
N ALA A 32 3.34 17.35 13.16
CA ALA A 32 2.44 18.32 12.50
C ALA A 32 3.13 19.66 12.21
N CYS A 33 3.93 20.17 13.15
CA CYS A 33 4.73 21.38 12.96
C CYS A 33 5.82 21.22 11.90
N VAL A 34 6.49 20.06 11.86
CA VAL A 34 7.54 19.77 10.87
C VAL A 34 6.94 19.73 9.46
N LEU A 35 5.79 19.08 9.30
CA LEU A 35 5.09 19.01 8.01
C LEU A 35 4.62 20.39 7.52
N SER A 36 4.33 21.34 8.43
CA SER A 36 3.90 22.69 8.05
C SER A 36 5.02 23.70 7.80
N SER A 37 6.22 23.46 8.32
CA SER A 37 7.27 24.50 8.39
C SER A 37 8.64 24.06 7.88
N CYS A 38 8.82 22.78 7.56
CA CYS A 38 10.09 22.23 7.08
C CYS A 38 9.93 21.59 5.70
N THR A 39 11.03 21.54 4.94
CA THR A 39 11.09 20.74 3.72
C THR A 39 11.09 19.24 4.06
N ILE A 40 10.69 18.39 3.11
CA ILE A 40 10.70 16.93 3.29
C ILE A 40 12.10 16.43 3.67
N SER A 41 13.15 17.00 3.07
CA SER A 41 14.55 16.69 3.40
C SER A 41 14.92 17.01 4.85
N ASP A 42 14.48 18.15 5.37
CA ASP A 42 14.77 18.56 6.74
C ASP A 42 14.00 17.72 7.76
N GLY A 43 12.77 17.32 7.44
CA GLY A 43 11.97 16.42 8.27
C GLY A 43 12.60 15.04 8.43
N ILE A 44 13.15 14.50 7.35
CA ILE A 44 13.88 13.22 7.35
C ILE A 44 15.16 13.33 8.20
N ALA A 45 15.93 14.41 8.04
CA ALA A 45 17.13 14.65 8.82
C ALA A 45 16.83 14.75 10.33
N LEU A 46 15.76 15.47 10.68
CA LEU A 46 15.32 15.65 12.06
C LEU A 46 14.95 14.32 12.73
N ALA A 47 14.21 13.47 12.04
CA ALA A 47 13.81 12.20 12.62
C ALA A 47 14.94 11.19 12.70
N LYS A 48 15.92 11.23 11.79
CA LYS A 48 17.18 10.48 11.95
C LYS A 48 17.93 10.95 13.20
N ALA A 49 18.02 12.25 13.43
CA ALA A 49 18.62 12.82 14.64
C ALA A 49 17.86 12.39 15.91
N GLN A 50 16.53 12.44 15.87
CA GLN A 50 15.68 11.98 16.98
C GLN A 50 15.82 10.49 17.24
N ALA A 51 15.85 9.65 16.20
CA ALA A 51 16.00 8.22 16.34
C ALA A 51 17.35 7.84 16.96
N THR A 52 18.40 8.60 16.63
CA THR A 52 19.73 8.48 17.23
C THR A 52 19.74 8.94 18.68
N ALA A 53 19.07 10.05 18.99
CA ALA A 53 18.95 10.57 20.35
C ALA A 53 18.10 9.68 21.29
N CYS A 54 17.16 8.92 20.74
CA CYS A 54 16.27 8.02 21.47
C CYS A 54 16.76 6.56 21.55
N GLU A 55 17.93 6.23 20.98
CA GLU A 55 18.51 4.89 20.97
C GLU A 55 17.53 3.78 20.54
N TYR A 56 16.70 4.01 19.52
CA TYR A 56 15.77 2.97 19.07
C TYR A 56 16.54 1.72 18.58
N PRO A 57 16.14 0.50 18.99
CA PRO A 57 16.83 -0.72 18.60
C PRO A 57 16.70 -0.94 17.09
N VAL A 58 17.83 -1.25 16.44
CA VAL A 58 17.88 -1.52 14.99
C VAL A 58 17.23 -2.88 14.72
N ARG A 59 15.96 -2.87 14.31
CA ARG A 59 15.16 -4.07 14.07
C ARG A 59 15.64 -4.77 12.80
N ASN A 60 16.17 -5.99 12.94
CA ASN A 60 17.01 -6.60 11.93
C ASN A 60 16.28 -7.71 11.13
N MET A 61 15.75 -7.36 9.94
CA MET A 61 15.28 -8.32 8.91
C MET A 61 16.18 -8.27 7.64
N ARG A 62 17.46 -7.95 7.84
CA ARG A 62 18.46 -7.58 6.81
C ARG A 62 18.60 -8.57 5.64
N ASP A 63 18.80 -9.85 5.88
CA ASP A 63 19.41 -10.70 4.83
C ASP A 63 18.44 -11.24 3.77
N LYS A 64 17.13 -11.25 4.04
CA LYS A 64 16.11 -11.70 3.07
C LYS A 64 15.59 -10.58 2.16
N LEU A 65 15.95 -9.33 2.46
CA LEU A 65 15.30 -8.14 1.93
C LEU A 65 16.25 -7.20 1.18
N TYR A 66 17.53 -7.14 1.56
CA TYR A 66 18.48 -6.21 0.93
C TYR A 66 18.79 -6.53 -0.53
N ALA A 67 18.79 -7.79 -0.98
CA ALA A 67 19.16 -8.11 -2.36
C ALA A 67 18.22 -7.49 -3.42
N PRO A 68 16.88 -7.66 -3.37
CA PRO A 68 15.99 -7.02 -4.34
C PRO A 68 15.87 -5.50 -4.13
N MET A 69 15.92 -5.04 -2.88
CA MET A 69 15.64 -3.65 -2.50
C MET A 69 16.85 -2.72 -2.61
N SER A 70 18.06 -3.24 -2.36
CA SER A 70 19.30 -2.52 -2.69
C SER A 70 19.45 -2.40 -4.21
N LEU A 71 19.01 -3.40 -4.99
CA LEU A 71 19.01 -3.30 -6.45
C LEU A 71 18.11 -2.18 -6.98
N GLU A 72 16.90 -2.02 -6.42
CA GLU A 72 15.98 -0.93 -6.80
C GLU A 72 16.48 0.44 -6.36
N LEU A 73 16.95 0.58 -5.11
CA LEU A 73 17.45 1.87 -4.60
C LEU A 73 18.76 2.29 -5.29
N ILE A 74 19.69 1.34 -5.50
CA ILE A 74 20.89 1.57 -6.30
C ILE A 74 20.47 1.91 -7.73
N GLY A 75 19.47 1.24 -8.30
CA GLY A 75 18.90 1.55 -9.62
C GLY A 75 18.41 2.99 -9.73
N VAL A 76 17.54 3.44 -8.82
CA VAL A 76 17.00 4.81 -8.82
C VAL A 76 18.11 5.84 -8.61
N ILE A 77 19.00 5.62 -7.64
CA ILE A 77 20.13 6.53 -7.38
C ILE A 77 21.09 6.58 -8.57
N CYS A 78 21.37 5.44 -9.22
CA CYS A 78 22.18 5.38 -10.43
C CYS A 78 21.52 6.13 -11.59
N VAL A 79 20.20 6.09 -11.75
CA VAL A 79 19.47 6.86 -12.77
C VAL A 79 19.60 8.36 -12.53
N PHE A 80 19.36 8.82 -11.30
CA PHE A 80 19.51 10.24 -10.97
C PHE A 80 20.96 10.72 -11.11
N LEU A 81 21.94 9.94 -10.65
CA LEU A 81 23.36 10.25 -10.84
C LEU A 81 23.75 10.26 -12.31
N ARG A 82 23.20 9.34 -13.12
CA ARG A 82 23.42 9.27 -14.57
C ARG A 82 22.86 10.50 -15.29
N LEU A 83 21.62 10.90 -14.99
CA LEU A 83 21.00 12.11 -15.54
C LEU A 83 21.77 13.37 -15.13
N TYR A 84 22.14 13.48 -13.84
CA TYR A 84 22.92 14.60 -13.33
C TYR A 84 24.32 14.67 -13.96
N SER A 85 25.00 13.54 -14.10
CA SER A 85 26.30 13.44 -14.76
C SER A 85 26.22 13.87 -16.23
N ARG A 86 25.22 13.36 -16.97
CA ARG A 86 24.99 13.70 -18.39
C ARG A 86 24.67 15.18 -18.57
N TRP A 87 23.85 15.76 -17.70
CA TRP A 87 23.54 17.18 -17.69
C TRP A 87 24.79 18.04 -17.46
N ARG A 88 25.62 17.69 -16.46
CA ARG A 88 26.75 18.53 -16.03
C ARG A 88 27.99 18.44 -16.93
N TYR A 89 28.25 17.29 -17.55
CA TYR A 89 29.49 17.03 -18.29
C TYR A 89 29.33 16.95 -19.80
N THR A 90 28.25 16.37 -20.32
CA THR A 90 28.03 16.20 -21.77
C THR A 90 26.95 17.13 -22.33
N GLY A 91 26.05 17.64 -21.49
CA GLY A 91 25.00 18.60 -21.87
C GLY A 91 23.98 18.04 -22.87
N ARG A 92 23.97 16.71 -23.09
CA ARG A 92 23.13 16.00 -24.07
C ARG A 92 22.69 14.66 -23.49
N TYR A 93 21.40 14.39 -23.53
CA TYR A 93 20.82 13.10 -23.11
C TYR A 93 20.74 12.13 -24.29
N GLU A 94 21.15 10.88 -24.06
CA GLU A 94 21.10 9.81 -25.05
C GLU A 94 19.84 8.95 -24.86
N VAL A 95 19.58 8.03 -25.80
CA VAL A 95 18.35 7.22 -25.84
C VAL A 95 18.15 6.39 -24.56
N ASP A 96 19.23 5.91 -23.94
CA ASP A 96 19.20 5.18 -22.67
C ASP A 96 18.70 6.06 -21.49
N ASP A 97 19.12 7.33 -21.44
CA ASP A 97 18.70 8.25 -20.38
C ASP A 97 17.18 8.51 -20.45
N TRP A 98 16.64 8.59 -21.67
CA TRP A 98 15.20 8.68 -21.91
C TRP A 98 14.44 7.42 -21.51
N ILE A 99 15.02 6.23 -21.72
CA ILE A 99 14.41 4.95 -21.30
C ILE A 99 14.26 4.90 -19.78
N MET A 100 15.25 5.37 -19.01
CA MET A 100 15.16 5.37 -17.55
C MET A 100 14.17 6.40 -17.01
N VAL A 101 14.01 7.56 -17.66
CA VAL A 101 12.95 8.53 -17.34
C VAL A 101 11.55 7.93 -17.59
N VAL A 102 11.41 7.05 -18.59
CA VAL A 102 10.17 6.31 -18.86
C VAL A 102 9.87 5.24 -17.80
N CYS A 103 10.84 4.76 -17.03
CA CYS A 103 10.58 3.78 -15.97
C CYS A 103 9.79 4.34 -14.76
N MET A 104 9.91 5.62 -14.43
CA MET A 104 9.13 6.28 -13.36
C MET A 104 7.61 6.21 -13.60
N PRO A 105 7.07 6.55 -14.79
CA PRO A 105 5.65 6.37 -15.08
C PRO A 105 5.20 4.92 -15.09
N LEU A 106 6.09 3.95 -15.36
CA LEU A 106 5.73 2.53 -15.25
C LEU A 106 5.43 2.11 -13.80
N PHE A 107 6.13 2.65 -12.80
CA PHE A 107 5.81 2.38 -11.38
C PHE A 107 4.44 2.93 -10.97
N TYR A 108 4.08 4.13 -11.43
CA TYR A 108 2.75 4.69 -11.21
C TYR A 108 1.64 3.86 -11.87
N ILE A 109 1.93 3.36 -13.08
CA ILE A 109 1.03 2.46 -13.81
C ILE A 109 0.86 1.14 -13.04
N ASP A 110 1.92 0.61 -12.42
CA ASP A 110 1.87 -0.62 -11.61
C ASP A 110 0.88 -0.52 -10.44
N GLU A 111 0.84 0.60 -9.72
CA GLU A 111 -0.15 0.81 -8.65
C GLU A 111 -1.60 0.78 -9.17
N ALA A 112 -1.84 1.34 -10.35
CA ALA A 112 -3.16 1.27 -10.99
C ALA A 112 -3.51 -0.16 -11.41
N PHE A 113 -2.56 -0.92 -11.96
CA PHE A 113 -2.75 -2.32 -12.30
C PHE A 113 -3.08 -3.17 -11.08
N TYR A 114 -2.43 -2.92 -9.94
CA TYR A 114 -2.72 -3.63 -8.71
C TYR A 114 -4.19 -3.47 -8.27
N LEU A 115 -4.75 -2.25 -8.28
CA LEU A 115 -6.16 -2.01 -7.96
C LEU A 115 -7.10 -2.73 -8.94
N ILE A 116 -6.74 -2.77 -10.22
CA ILE A 116 -7.49 -3.50 -11.25
C ILE A 116 -7.48 -5.00 -10.96
N VAL A 117 -6.31 -5.59 -10.69
CA VAL A 117 -6.15 -7.02 -10.39
C VAL A 117 -6.96 -7.42 -9.16
N LEU A 118 -6.91 -6.63 -8.07
CA LEU A 118 -7.73 -6.88 -6.88
C LEU A 118 -9.23 -6.82 -7.19
N THR A 119 -9.67 -5.84 -7.96
CA THR A 119 -11.09 -5.70 -8.31
C THR A 119 -11.56 -6.90 -9.15
N LEU A 120 -10.79 -7.27 -10.18
CA LEU A 120 -11.14 -8.36 -11.08
C LEU A 120 -11.14 -9.73 -10.38
N THR A 121 -10.19 -10.00 -9.48
CA THR A 121 -10.15 -11.26 -8.73
C THR A 121 -11.37 -11.41 -7.83
N LYS A 122 -11.80 -10.35 -7.15
CA LYS A 122 -13.03 -10.36 -6.33
C LYS A 122 -14.29 -10.58 -7.17
N LEU A 123 -14.38 -9.93 -8.33
CA LEU A 123 -15.48 -10.18 -9.26
C LEU A 123 -15.50 -11.63 -9.75
N ALA A 124 -14.34 -12.20 -10.09
CA ALA A 124 -14.23 -13.59 -10.50
C ALA A 124 -14.70 -14.56 -9.40
N MET A 125 -14.35 -14.30 -8.12
CA MET A 125 -14.87 -15.09 -6.99
C MET A 125 -16.41 -14.99 -6.89
N LEU A 126 -16.97 -13.78 -6.96
CA LEU A 126 -18.41 -13.56 -6.86
C LEU A 126 -19.18 -14.21 -8.03
N PHE A 127 -18.67 -14.13 -9.25
CA PHE A 127 -19.25 -14.84 -10.40
C PHE A 127 -19.15 -16.35 -10.25
N CYS A 128 -18.07 -16.86 -9.65
CA CYS A 128 -17.96 -18.28 -9.32
C CYS A 128 -19.04 -18.69 -8.29
N TYR A 129 -19.29 -17.88 -7.26
CA TYR A 129 -20.34 -18.14 -6.28
C TYR A 129 -21.75 -18.18 -6.91
N LEU A 130 -22.05 -17.25 -7.81
CA LEU A 130 -23.31 -17.25 -8.56
C LEU A 130 -23.50 -18.54 -9.38
N ARG A 131 -22.42 -19.09 -9.96
CA ARG A 131 -22.48 -20.36 -10.70
C ARG A 131 -22.63 -21.57 -9.78
N LEU A 132 -22.02 -21.55 -8.60
CA LEU A 132 -21.97 -22.71 -7.70
C LEU A 132 -23.28 -22.91 -6.93
N PHE A 133 -23.96 -21.84 -6.53
CA PHE A 133 -25.14 -21.91 -5.66
C PHE A 133 -26.38 -21.36 -6.36
N PRO A 134 -27.39 -22.19 -6.68
CA PRO A 134 -28.59 -21.76 -7.42
C PRO A 134 -29.68 -21.09 -6.53
N GLN A 135 -29.33 -20.52 -5.38
CA GLN A 135 -30.31 -19.94 -4.44
C GLN A 135 -30.60 -18.46 -4.76
N PRO A 136 -31.87 -18.03 -4.90
CA PRO A 136 -32.22 -16.68 -5.36
C PRO A 136 -31.89 -15.58 -4.35
N THR A 137 -32.00 -15.85 -3.05
CA THR A 137 -31.61 -14.91 -1.99
C THR A 137 -30.10 -14.68 -1.99
N PHE A 138 -29.32 -15.75 -2.14
CA PHE A 138 -27.87 -15.70 -2.26
C PHE A 138 -27.44 -14.89 -3.49
N HIS A 139 -28.08 -15.10 -4.64
CA HIS A 139 -27.82 -14.33 -5.86
C HIS A 139 -28.03 -12.83 -5.67
N ARG A 140 -29.12 -12.42 -5.02
CA ARG A 140 -29.36 -10.98 -4.72
C ARG A 140 -28.23 -10.37 -3.89
N VAL A 141 -27.77 -11.08 -2.85
CA VAL A 141 -26.64 -10.63 -2.02
C VAL A 141 -25.36 -10.53 -2.85
N CYS A 142 -25.05 -11.54 -3.67
CA CYS A 142 -23.90 -11.51 -4.56
C CYS A 142 -23.95 -10.33 -5.54
N TYR A 143 -25.10 -10.04 -6.16
CA TYR A 143 -25.24 -8.89 -7.05
C TYR A 143 -25.04 -7.55 -6.33
N LEU A 144 -25.52 -7.40 -5.09
CA LEU A 144 -25.26 -6.21 -4.29
C LEU A 144 -23.76 -6.02 -4.02
N VAL A 145 -23.06 -7.11 -3.70
CA VAL A 145 -21.61 -7.07 -3.44
C VAL A 145 -20.81 -6.84 -4.72
N ILE A 146 -21.22 -7.42 -5.86
CA ILE A 146 -20.64 -7.12 -7.18
C ILE A 146 -20.74 -5.62 -7.46
N SER A 147 -21.93 -5.03 -7.29
CA SER A 147 -22.13 -3.59 -7.49
C SER A 147 -21.27 -2.74 -6.56
N SER A 148 -21.10 -3.15 -5.31
CA SER A 148 -20.23 -2.46 -4.35
C SER A 148 -18.75 -2.54 -4.76
N VAL A 149 -18.27 -3.72 -5.19
CA VAL A 149 -16.89 -3.94 -5.62
C VAL A 149 -16.57 -3.16 -6.90
N THR A 150 -17.45 -3.19 -7.90
CA THR A 150 -17.24 -2.44 -9.15
C THR A 150 -17.24 -0.93 -8.91
N LEU A 151 -18.21 -0.41 -8.14
CA LEU A 151 -18.32 1.02 -7.87
C LEU A 151 -17.09 1.54 -7.12
N SER A 152 -16.71 0.87 -6.03
CA SER A 152 -15.55 1.28 -5.25
C SER A 152 -14.24 1.11 -6.01
N GLY A 153 -14.08 0.04 -6.80
CA GLY A 153 -12.90 -0.15 -7.66
C GLY A 153 -12.75 0.95 -8.70
N LEU A 154 -13.84 1.35 -9.36
CA LEU A 154 -13.84 2.45 -10.32
C LEU A 154 -13.51 3.80 -9.67
N VAL A 155 -14.12 4.10 -8.53
CA VAL A 155 -13.88 5.36 -7.80
C VAL A 155 -12.42 5.43 -7.34
N LEU A 156 -11.90 4.38 -6.70
CA LEU A 156 -10.53 4.36 -6.21
C LEU A 156 -9.51 4.40 -7.35
N LEU A 157 -9.76 3.70 -8.46
CA LEU A 157 -8.90 3.77 -9.64
C LEU A 157 -8.89 5.18 -10.24
N PHE A 158 -10.05 5.83 -10.33
CA PHE A 158 -10.14 7.21 -10.83
C PHE A 158 -9.40 8.19 -9.92
N LEU A 159 -9.60 8.10 -8.60
CA LEU A 159 -8.89 8.93 -7.63
C LEU A 159 -7.38 8.69 -7.65
N GLN A 160 -6.94 7.45 -7.86
CA GLN A 160 -5.52 7.10 -8.00
C GLN A 160 -4.92 7.73 -9.27
N ILE A 161 -5.59 7.56 -10.42
CA ILE A 161 -5.12 8.10 -11.71
C ILE A 161 -5.09 9.64 -11.68
N PHE A 162 -6.06 10.27 -11.02
CA PHE A 162 -6.19 11.73 -10.91
C PHE A 162 -5.84 12.23 -9.51
N GLN A 163 -4.78 11.68 -8.91
CA GLN A 163 -4.34 12.08 -7.57
C GLN A 163 -3.94 13.56 -7.46
N CYS A 164 -3.49 14.18 -8.56
CA CYS A 164 -3.18 15.61 -8.63
C CYS A 164 -3.73 16.23 -9.92
N LEU A 165 -4.20 17.48 -9.81
CA LEU A 165 -4.50 18.35 -10.94
C LEU A 165 -3.58 19.58 -10.90
N PRO A 166 -2.81 19.85 -11.98
CA PRO A 166 -2.63 19.02 -13.18
C PRO A 166 -1.79 17.77 -12.93
N LEU A 167 -2.04 16.69 -13.69
CA LEU A 167 -1.35 15.39 -13.55
C LEU A 167 0.17 15.52 -13.68
N ALA A 168 0.65 16.48 -14.48
CA ALA A 168 2.07 16.76 -14.69
C ALA A 168 2.83 17.04 -13.36
N TYR A 169 2.14 17.58 -12.35
CA TYR A 169 2.73 17.91 -11.05
C TYR A 169 3.28 16.67 -10.32
N ILE A 170 2.75 15.47 -10.57
CA ILE A 170 3.27 14.22 -9.97
C ILE A 170 4.73 13.99 -10.36
N TRP A 171 5.09 14.34 -11.61
CA TRP A 171 6.39 14.04 -12.20
C TRP A 171 7.36 15.21 -12.11
N GLU A 172 6.84 16.43 -12.13
CA GLU A 172 7.63 17.67 -12.22
C GLU A 172 7.63 18.46 -10.91
N GLY A 173 6.71 18.19 -9.98
CA GLY A 173 6.54 18.93 -8.73
C GLY A 173 7.74 18.82 -7.78
N TRP A 174 8.49 17.71 -7.85
CA TRP A 174 9.68 17.51 -7.01
C TRP A 174 10.83 18.45 -7.35
N LEU A 175 10.86 19.06 -8.55
CA LEU A 175 11.90 20.03 -8.93
C LEU A 175 11.76 21.36 -8.17
N GLY A 176 10.61 21.65 -7.56
CA GLY A 176 10.36 22.91 -6.85
C GLY A 176 10.23 24.15 -7.75
N THR A 177 10.34 23.98 -9.06
CA THR A 177 10.26 25.05 -10.09
C THR A 177 8.88 25.14 -10.76
N TRP A 178 7.85 24.50 -10.20
CA TRP A 178 6.53 24.45 -10.81
C TRP A 178 5.80 25.80 -10.71
N GLU A 179 5.62 26.48 -11.83
CA GLU A 179 4.87 27.73 -11.92
C GLU A 179 3.39 27.42 -12.25
N GLY A 180 2.57 27.28 -11.21
CA GLY A 180 1.13 27.08 -11.36
C GLY A 180 0.44 26.63 -10.07
N SER A 181 -0.87 26.90 -9.97
CA SER A 181 -1.70 26.32 -8.91
C SER A 181 -1.80 24.81 -9.11
N HIS A 182 -1.60 24.05 -8.03
CA HIS A 182 -1.75 22.60 -8.02
C HIS A 182 -2.68 22.22 -6.87
N THR A 183 -3.45 21.16 -7.07
CA THR A 183 -4.30 20.58 -6.03
C THR A 183 -4.15 19.08 -6.08
N CYS A 184 -3.71 18.49 -4.97
CA CYS A 184 -3.46 17.06 -4.84
C CYS A 184 -4.31 16.48 -3.72
N LEU A 185 -4.75 15.24 -3.91
CA LEU A 185 -5.28 14.42 -2.85
C LEU A 185 -4.14 13.94 -1.95
N ASP A 186 -4.47 13.75 -0.68
CA ASP A 186 -3.56 13.11 0.26
C ASP A 186 -3.45 11.61 -0.09
N VAL A 187 -2.27 11.23 -0.58
CA VAL A 187 -1.97 9.87 -1.05
C VAL A 187 -2.09 8.86 0.11
N HIS A 188 -1.81 9.27 1.35
CA HIS A 188 -1.96 8.39 2.52
C HIS A 188 -3.43 8.14 2.82
N VAL A 189 -4.27 9.17 2.80
CA VAL A 189 -5.72 9.04 2.99
C VAL A 189 -6.31 8.15 1.89
N LEU A 190 -5.88 8.35 0.64
CA LEU A 190 -6.32 7.53 -0.47
C LEU A 190 -5.91 6.06 -0.26
N ALA A 191 -4.65 5.79 0.08
CA ALA A 191 -4.16 4.43 0.36
C ALA A 191 -4.90 3.75 1.53
N TYR A 192 -5.17 4.48 2.62
CA TYR A 192 -5.94 3.95 3.77
C TYR A 192 -7.38 3.62 3.39
N SER A 193 -8.03 4.51 2.65
CA SER A 193 -9.40 4.29 2.20
C SER A 193 -9.49 3.06 1.28
N ALA A 194 -8.54 2.91 0.35
CA ALA A 194 -8.47 1.77 -0.56
C ALA A 194 -8.23 0.45 0.20
N ALA A 195 -7.30 0.44 1.15
CA ALA A 195 -7.01 -0.73 1.97
C ALA A 195 -8.20 -1.12 2.86
N ALA A 196 -8.86 -0.15 3.52
CA ALA A 196 -10.03 -0.40 4.36
C ALA A 196 -11.20 -0.97 3.57
N VAL A 197 -11.49 -0.40 2.39
CA VAL A 197 -12.53 -0.91 1.48
C VAL A 197 -12.18 -2.32 1.01
N SER A 198 -10.92 -2.57 0.65
CA SER A 198 -10.48 -3.90 0.21
C SER A 198 -10.69 -4.95 1.30
N ILE A 199 -10.25 -4.68 2.53
CA ILE A 199 -10.41 -5.58 3.69
C ILE A 199 -11.89 -5.83 3.97
N ALA A 200 -12.73 -4.79 3.98
CA ALA A 200 -14.16 -4.94 4.21
C ALA A 200 -14.82 -5.86 3.18
N GLN A 201 -14.45 -5.73 1.90
CA GLN A 201 -14.93 -6.61 0.84
C GLN A 201 -14.46 -8.05 1.03
N ASP A 202 -13.21 -8.27 1.43
CA ASP A 202 -12.66 -9.61 1.65
C ASP A 202 -13.43 -10.34 2.76
N VAL A 203 -13.74 -9.64 3.86
CA VAL A 203 -14.58 -10.15 4.94
C VAL A 203 -15.97 -10.54 4.43
N VAL A 204 -16.61 -9.64 3.67
CA VAL A 204 -17.96 -9.89 3.13
C VAL A 204 -17.96 -11.10 2.19
N ILE A 205 -17.00 -11.17 1.25
CA ILE A 205 -16.87 -12.28 0.30
C ILE A 205 -16.63 -13.61 1.03
N LEU A 206 -15.81 -13.60 2.09
CA LEU A 206 -15.54 -14.79 2.90
C LEU A 206 -16.78 -15.29 3.67
N ILE A 207 -17.63 -14.39 4.17
CA ILE A 207 -18.80 -14.76 4.99
C ILE A 207 -19.96 -15.28 4.14
N ILE A 208 -20.18 -14.71 2.95
CA ILE A 208 -21.31 -15.03 2.06
C ILE A 208 -21.59 -16.53 1.89
N PRO A 209 -20.61 -17.40 1.55
CA PRO A 209 -20.86 -18.84 1.33
C PRO A 209 -21.05 -19.66 2.62
N MET A 210 -20.70 -19.15 3.80
CA MET A 210 -20.70 -19.91 5.06
C MET A 210 -22.07 -20.49 5.47
N PRO A 211 -23.19 -19.75 5.38
CA PRO A 211 -24.51 -20.29 5.75
C PRO A 211 -24.94 -21.46 4.87
N MET A 212 -24.58 -21.45 3.58
CA MET A 212 -24.92 -22.53 2.65
C MET A 212 -24.13 -23.81 2.92
N LEU A 213 -22.93 -23.70 3.47
CA LEU A 213 -22.06 -24.84 3.76
C LEU A 213 -22.46 -25.61 5.02
N ARG A 214 -23.15 -24.97 5.97
CA ARG A 214 -23.60 -25.63 7.19
C ARG A 214 -24.67 -26.70 6.94
N GLY A 215 -25.38 -26.63 5.82
CA GLY A 215 -26.46 -27.57 5.49
C GLY A 215 -26.06 -28.72 4.55
N LEU A 216 -24.80 -28.80 4.10
CA LEU A 216 -24.43 -29.69 2.99
C LEU A 216 -23.76 -30.98 3.48
N GLN A 217 -24.43 -32.13 3.30
CA GLN A 217 -23.87 -33.48 3.55
C GLN A 217 -22.88 -33.87 2.43
N THR A 218 -21.66 -33.34 2.49
CA THR A 218 -20.62 -33.62 1.48
C THR A 218 -19.68 -34.74 1.89
N GLY A 219 -19.18 -35.48 0.89
CA GLY A 219 -18.09 -36.44 1.08
C GLY A 219 -16.78 -35.76 1.51
N VAL A 220 -15.92 -36.51 2.20
CA VAL A 220 -14.70 -36.00 2.86
C VAL A 220 -13.77 -35.22 1.90
N LYS A 221 -13.69 -35.63 0.62
CA LYS A 221 -12.90 -34.93 -0.42
C LYS A 221 -13.40 -33.51 -0.68
N LEU A 222 -14.71 -33.35 -0.91
CA LEU A 222 -15.33 -32.05 -1.14
C LEU A 222 -15.24 -31.15 0.10
N LYS A 223 -15.34 -31.72 1.29
CA LYS A 223 -15.15 -31.00 2.55
C LYS A 223 -13.72 -30.47 2.70
N LEU A 224 -12.71 -31.24 2.28
CA LEU A 224 -11.30 -30.83 2.29
C LEU A 224 -11.04 -29.68 1.29
N GLU A 225 -11.54 -29.79 0.06
CA GLU A 225 -11.37 -28.75 -0.97
C GLU A 225 -11.98 -27.42 -0.55
N VAL A 226 -13.20 -27.45 -0.02
CA VAL A 226 -13.87 -26.27 0.52
C VAL A 226 -13.05 -25.69 1.69
N CYS A 227 -12.56 -26.53 2.59
CA CYS A 227 -11.72 -26.08 3.71
C CYS A 227 -10.43 -25.39 3.23
N ILE A 228 -9.79 -25.88 2.16
CA ILE A 228 -8.62 -25.24 1.54
C ILE A 228 -8.98 -23.85 0.99
N MET A 229 -10.11 -23.73 0.27
CA MET A 229 -10.56 -22.44 -0.27
C MET A 229 -10.81 -21.40 0.84
N PHE A 230 -11.48 -21.79 1.93
CA PHE A 230 -11.71 -20.88 3.07
C PHE A 230 -10.42 -20.52 3.79
N SER A 231 -9.50 -21.47 3.94
CA SER A 231 -8.21 -21.23 4.60
C SER A 231 -7.39 -20.19 3.83
N LEU A 232 -7.36 -20.30 2.50
CA LEU A 232 -6.68 -19.32 1.66
C LEU A 232 -7.40 -17.98 1.62
N GLY A 233 -8.74 -17.95 1.63
CA GLY A 233 -9.51 -16.71 1.76
C GLY A 233 -9.24 -15.99 3.09
N PHE A 234 -9.15 -16.72 4.19
CA PHE A 234 -8.73 -16.17 5.48
C PHE A 234 -7.27 -15.69 5.47
N PHE A 235 -6.38 -16.40 4.79
CA PHE A 235 -5.00 -15.97 4.61
C PHE A 235 -4.90 -14.65 3.85
N ILE A 236 -5.66 -14.47 2.76
CA ILE A 236 -5.74 -13.20 2.03
C ILE A 236 -6.14 -12.07 2.97
N LEU A 237 -7.22 -12.26 3.74
CA LEU A 237 -7.67 -11.27 4.73
C LEU A 237 -6.56 -10.90 5.74
N LEU A 238 -5.81 -11.88 6.24
CA LEU A 238 -4.67 -11.63 7.13
C LEU A 238 -3.58 -10.80 6.43
N THR A 239 -3.23 -11.16 5.20
CA THR A 239 -2.22 -10.41 4.44
C THR A 239 -2.63 -8.95 4.20
N SER A 240 -3.91 -8.70 3.90
CA SER A 240 -4.48 -7.35 3.72
C SER A 240 -4.40 -6.52 5.01
N CYS A 241 -4.73 -7.12 6.17
CA CYS A 241 -4.59 -6.47 7.47
C CYS A 241 -3.13 -6.15 7.84
N ILE A 242 -2.21 -7.09 7.55
CA ILE A 242 -0.78 -6.88 7.79
C ILE A 242 -0.25 -5.76 6.89
N ARG A 243 -0.62 -5.76 5.60
CA ARG A 243 -0.27 -4.70 4.64
C ARG A 243 -0.73 -3.33 5.13
N LEU A 244 -1.97 -3.22 5.62
CA LEU A 244 -2.47 -1.96 6.18
C LEU A 244 -1.60 -1.43 7.32
N ASN A 245 -1.07 -2.31 8.21
CA ASN A 245 -0.15 -1.88 9.27
C ASN A 245 1.12 -1.23 8.71
N PHE A 246 1.66 -1.77 7.61
CA PHE A 246 2.85 -1.22 6.95
C PHE A 246 2.56 0.10 6.22
N ILE A 247 1.40 0.21 5.56
CA ILE A 247 0.96 1.48 4.94
C ILE A 247 0.74 2.56 6.01
N VAL A 248 0.17 2.20 7.16
CA VAL A 248 0.00 3.13 8.29
C VAL A 248 1.34 3.58 8.83
N LYS A 249 2.27 2.64 9.05
CA LYS A 249 3.62 3.01 9.46
C LYS A 249 4.26 3.95 8.46
N PHE A 250 4.21 3.64 7.16
CA PHE A 250 4.83 4.40 6.07
C PHE A 250 4.55 5.91 6.14
N ALA A 251 3.33 6.33 6.50
CA ALA A 251 2.97 7.75 6.57
C ALA A 251 3.72 8.55 7.66
N ASP A 252 4.16 7.89 8.73
CA ASP A 252 4.87 8.53 9.84
C ASP A 252 6.39 8.27 9.81
N THR A 253 6.90 7.62 8.75
CA THR A 253 8.31 7.20 8.70
C THR A 253 9.20 8.24 8.08
N THR A 254 10.47 8.16 8.47
CA THR A 254 11.51 9.04 7.95
C THR A 254 12.50 8.30 7.06
N ASN A 255 12.22 7.03 6.79
CA ASN A 255 12.91 6.22 5.79
C ASN A 255 11.85 5.58 4.86
N PRO A 256 11.18 6.37 4.00
CA PRO A 256 10.09 5.90 3.16
C PRO A 256 10.50 4.71 2.27
N SER A 257 11.74 4.70 1.79
CA SER A 257 12.31 3.61 0.98
C SER A 257 12.39 2.27 1.71
N TRP A 258 12.49 2.27 3.04
CA TRP A 258 12.59 1.04 3.86
C TRP A 258 11.21 0.49 4.24
N ASP A 259 10.30 1.38 4.60
CA ASP A 259 9.00 0.99 5.12
C ASP A 259 7.98 0.66 4.01
N TYR A 260 8.13 1.25 2.81
CA TYR A 260 7.30 0.93 1.64
C TYR A 260 7.53 -0.49 1.10
N SER A 261 8.75 -1.03 1.24
CA SER A 261 9.11 -2.35 0.69
C SER A 261 8.37 -3.51 1.35
N ASN A 262 8.06 -3.37 2.65
CA ASN A 262 7.20 -4.35 3.32
C ASN A 262 5.80 -4.35 2.71
N ALA A 263 5.24 -3.17 2.42
CA ALA A 263 3.94 -3.07 1.77
C ALA A 263 3.95 -3.75 0.39
N LEU A 264 4.99 -3.56 -0.44
CA LEU A 264 5.12 -4.20 -1.75
C LEU A 264 5.13 -5.73 -1.70
N ILE A 265 5.88 -6.33 -0.77
CA ILE A 265 5.94 -7.80 -0.63
C ILE A 265 4.56 -8.35 -0.26
N TRP A 266 3.87 -7.73 0.68
CA TRP A 266 2.53 -8.16 1.09
C TRP A 266 1.50 -7.94 -0.02
N THR A 267 1.60 -6.86 -0.79
CA THR A 267 0.80 -6.59 -2.01
C THR A 267 0.97 -7.71 -3.04
N GLY A 268 2.20 -8.14 -3.33
CA GLY A 268 2.49 -9.23 -4.26
C GLY A 268 1.94 -10.58 -3.78
N LEU A 269 2.07 -10.88 -2.49
CA LEU A 269 1.51 -12.09 -1.88
C LEU A 269 -0.03 -12.10 -1.93
N GLU A 270 -0.67 -10.98 -1.59
CA GLU A 270 -2.13 -10.81 -1.64
C GLU A 270 -2.66 -11.06 -3.07
N GLY A 271 -2.03 -10.45 -4.08
CA GLY A 271 -2.39 -10.65 -5.49
C GLY A 271 -2.18 -12.10 -5.95
N GLY A 272 -1.01 -12.69 -5.63
CA GLY A 272 -0.67 -14.07 -6.00
C GLY A 272 -1.64 -15.10 -5.40
N VAL A 273 -1.92 -15.00 -4.10
CA VAL A 273 -2.86 -15.93 -3.44
C VAL A 273 -4.29 -15.72 -3.94
N SER A 274 -4.71 -14.48 -4.20
CA SER A 274 -6.04 -14.20 -4.77
C SER A 274 -6.26 -14.92 -6.10
N MET A 275 -5.26 -14.91 -7.00
CA MET A 275 -5.32 -15.64 -8.28
C MET A 275 -5.41 -17.16 -8.10
N ILE A 276 -4.66 -17.72 -7.13
CA ILE A 276 -4.73 -19.14 -6.80
C ILE A 276 -6.13 -19.50 -6.33
N VAL A 277 -6.69 -18.74 -5.37
CA VAL A 277 -8.02 -19.00 -4.81
C VAL A 277 -9.11 -18.94 -5.86
N VAL A 278 -9.06 -17.95 -6.77
CA VAL A 278 -10.02 -17.82 -7.89
C VAL A 278 -9.97 -19.02 -8.85
N SER A 279 -8.80 -19.64 -8.99
CA SER A 279 -8.56 -20.73 -9.94
C SER A 279 -8.95 -22.11 -9.40
N LEU A 280 -8.95 -22.30 -8.07
CA LEU A 280 -9.29 -23.57 -7.42
C LEU A 280 -10.65 -24.18 -7.83
N PRO A 281 -11.76 -23.42 -7.97
CA PRO A 281 -13.05 -23.99 -8.37
C PRO A 281 -13.03 -24.57 -9.78
N ALA A 282 -12.24 -23.97 -10.69
CA ALA A 282 -12.09 -24.48 -12.05
C ALA A 282 -11.19 -25.73 -12.07
N ILE A 283 -10.08 -25.72 -11.31
CA ILE A 283 -9.16 -26.86 -11.19
C ILE A 283 -9.89 -28.09 -10.62
N ARG A 284 -10.86 -27.90 -9.72
CA ARG A 284 -11.71 -28.98 -9.21
C ARG A 284 -12.40 -29.78 -10.32
N THR A 285 -12.73 -29.18 -11.45
CA THR A 285 -13.36 -29.92 -12.57
C THR A 285 -12.43 -30.90 -13.28
N LEU A 286 -11.13 -30.81 -13.03
CA LEU A 286 -10.09 -31.69 -13.59
C LEU A 286 -9.75 -32.89 -12.70
N LEU A 287 -10.23 -32.92 -11.45
CA LEU A 287 -9.95 -33.95 -10.43
C LEU A 287 -11.17 -34.83 -10.14
#